data_AF-A0A7K4ZU60-F1
#
_entry.id   AF-A0A7K4ZU60-F1
#
_cell.length_a   1.000
_cell.length_b   1.000
_cell.length_c   1.000
_cell.angle_alpha   90.00
_cell.angle_beta   90.00
_cell.angle_gamma   90.00
#
_symmetry.space_group_name_H-M   'P 1'
#
loop_
_entity.id
_entity.type
_entity.pdbx_description
1 polymer ?
#
loop_
_entity_poly.entity_id
_entity_poly.type
_entity_poly.pdbx_seq_one_letter_code
_entity_poly.pdbx_strand_id
1 'polypeptide(L)'
;NERLRALDDMMGGVLEVKKEDILKMDIPPPPFISKPEHVWNEEERKIFRQYETRVKELNEEKEEYRKTLEDELEKLRASIQQTTQNFDETLCRLFERKVKSEMVIYQEELKIVNLVYALMLDEELDTREAGLRNFLVKKEKEKVIIWNAVLWKSVIFTVQFLKLECGFTKEFADVPANLLEELRQLYKERPRSPVTEMVSDTANPYGDCAGSAEDYKAALTLLGKSMDELDSPEHRPNELDRSIWKRFCLVRRKKMEFEELMKHKARTLTEMQAFFRRRIDDNEKIKSELEDIFQELRWLWEEKVKFQWNLSVHFLLKQGQVELEGTAIPDYSDAILINRSVIEELNCTITAQGEKKIASMVECKDFSKGIFHLEWEHKKMRMQIEDLKQKAQDIATLPISKDRQLFLTMMNYDSYIAHRISVMEESLGVMDKVHKKNVKKRRRRIKELEKCISLKEQAAHNLSLELREMLVSVSERRHIFEAADTQHVSDKITRQRYREIVKQKHLRDRVKEQEEQFEILQAEVE
;
A
#
# COMPACT_ATOMS: atom_id res chain seq x y z
N ASN A 1 -33.67 75.23 38.04
CA ASN A 1 -33.28 74.01 38.79
C ASN A 1 -34.43 73.24 39.40
N GLU A 2 -35.58 73.84 39.74
CA GLU A 2 -36.74 73.08 40.25
C GLU A 2 -37.41 72.19 39.19
N ARG A 3 -37.48 72.63 37.92
CA ARG A 3 -38.02 71.81 36.82
C ARG A 3 -37.22 70.54 36.53
N LEU A 4 -35.89 70.60 36.59
CA LEU A 4 -35.02 69.43 36.38
C LEU A 4 -35.12 68.47 37.56
N ARG A 5 -35.19 68.98 38.80
CA ARG A 5 -35.46 68.15 39.99
C ARG A 5 -36.84 67.50 39.93
N ALA A 6 -37.87 68.23 39.51
CA ALA A 6 -39.22 67.66 39.37
C ALA A 6 -39.28 66.59 38.27
N LEU A 7 -38.46 66.70 37.21
CA LEU A 7 -38.36 65.68 36.17
C LEU A 7 -37.61 64.43 36.65
N ASP A 8 -36.53 64.61 37.42
CA ASP A 8 -35.82 63.50 38.08
C ASP A 8 -36.71 62.80 39.12
N ASP A 9 -37.43 63.56 39.95
CA ASP A 9 -38.31 63.02 41.01
C ASP A 9 -39.58 62.35 40.46
N MET A 10 -40.12 62.82 39.33
CA MET A 10 -41.36 62.26 38.76
C MET A 10 -41.14 61.20 37.68
N MET A 11 -40.07 61.30 36.88
CA MET A 11 -39.85 60.44 35.70
C MET A 11 -38.39 59.97 35.51
N GLY A 12 -37.54 60.08 36.54
CA GLY A 12 -36.15 59.59 36.48
C GLY A 12 -35.29 60.26 35.41
N GLY A 13 -35.66 61.47 34.99
CA GLY A 13 -34.87 62.30 34.06
C GLY A 13 -35.09 62.05 32.56
N VAL A 14 -36.01 61.16 32.14
CA VAL A 14 -36.28 60.85 30.72
C VAL A 14 -37.78 60.91 30.39
N LEU A 15 -38.15 61.53 29.27
CA LEU A 15 -39.56 61.74 28.86
C LEU A 15 -40.26 60.50 28.29
N GLU A 16 -39.51 59.56 27.72
CA GLU A 16 -39.99 58.26 27.22
C GLU A 16 -39.04 57.17 27.71
N VAL A 17 -39.51 56.33 28.63
CA VAL A 17 -38.71 55.21 29.14
C VAL A 17 -38.72 54.10 28.09
N LYS A 18 -37.62 53.94 27.34
CA LYS A 18 -37.44 52.75 26.51
C LYS A 18 -37.03 51.60 27.42
N LYS A 19 -37.40 50.36 27.08
CA LYS A 19 -36.98 49.17 27.85
C LYS A 19 -35.45 49.05 27.97
N GLU A 20 -34.72 49.60 26.99
CA GLU A 20 -33.25 49.71 26.98
C GLU A 20 -32.69 50.63 28.07
N ASP A 21 -33.48 51.58 28.56
CA ASP A 21 -33.05 52.55 29.58
C ASP A 21 -32.98 51.89 30.97
N ILE A 22 -33.72 50.80 31.20
CA ILE A 22 -33.67 49.98 32.43
C ILE A 22 -32.24 49.50 32.71
N LEU A 23 -31.48 49.17 31.66
CA LEU A 23 -30.08 48.73 31.78
C LEU A 23 -29.13 49.85 32.23
N LYS A 24 -29.48 51.12 31.95
CA LYS A 24 -28.66 52.32 32.26
C LYS A 24 -29.04 52.99 33.58
N MET A 25 -30.16 52.60 34.19
CA MET A 25 -30.61 53.14 35.47
C MET A 25 -29.73 52.60 36.61
N ASP A 26 -29.16 53.48 37.42
CA ASP A 26 -28.43 53.11 38.64
C ASP A 26 -29.01 53.88 39.82
N ILE A 27 -29.36 53.18 40.91
CA ILE A 27 -29.89 53.81 42.12
C ILE A 27 -28.69 54.34 42.94
N PRO A 28 -28.57 55.66 43.16
CA PRO A 28 -27.42 56.23 43.84
C PRO A 28 -27.36 55.74 45.30
N PRO A 29 -26.15 55.41 45.81
CA PRO A 29 -26.00 54.93 47.18
C PRO A 29 -26.41 56.01 48.18
N PRO A 30 -27.15 55.66 49.24
CA PRO A 30 -27.46 56.57 50.32
C PRO A 30 -26.19 57.22 50.92
N PRO A 31 -26.21 58.53 51.22
CA PRO A 31 -25.01 59.31 51.58
C PRO A 31 -24.33 58.88 52.89
N PHE A 32 -24.95 58.02 53.69
CA PHE A 32 -24.41 57.52 54.96
C PHE A 32 -23.61 56.20 54.85
N ILE A 33 -23.58 55.55 53.67
CA ILE A 33 -22.81 54.32 53.40
C ILE A 33 -21.29 54.49 53.59
N SER A 34 -20.79 55.71 53.52
CA SER A 34 -19.39 56.06 53.79
C SER A 34 -19.01 56.03 55.28
N LYS A 35 -19.97 55.82 56.20
CA LYS A 35 -19.75 55.62 57.65
C LYS A 35 -19.92 54.13 58.02
N PRO A 36 -19.15 53.59 58.98
CA PRO A 36 -19.18 52.17 59.35
C PRO A 36 -20.52 51.73 59.98
N GLU A 37 -20.97 50.51 59.65
CA GLU A 37 -22.31 49.91 59.97
C GLU A 37 -22.73 49.94 61.45
N HIS A 38 -21.78 50.04 62.38
CA HIS A 38 -22.06 50.05 63.81
C HIS A 38 -22.61 51.39 64.33
N VAL A 39 -22.55 52.46 63.52
CA VAL A 39 -22.99 53.83 63.87
C VAL A 39 -24.36 54.15 63.28
N TRP A 40 -25.00 53.22 62.58
CA TRP A 40 -26.27 53.47 61.91
C TRP A 40 -27.44 53.44 62.89
N ASN A 41 -28.30 54.46 62.83
CA ASN A 41 -29.59 54.47 63.53
C ASN A 41 -30.57 53.42 62.96
N GLU A 42 -31.58 53.01 63.72
CA GLU A 42 -32.58 52.02 63.27
C GLU A 42 -33.32 52.47 62.00
N GLU A 43 -33.54 53.77 61.84
CA GLU A 43 -34.13 54.39 60.65
C GLU A 43 -33.18 54.34 59.44
N GLU A 44 -31.88 54.57 59.64
CA GLU A 44 -30.84 54.48 58.59
C GLU A 44 -30.67 53.03 58.12
N ARG A 45 -30.74 52.06 59.05
CA ARG A 45 -30.79 50.61 58.72
C ARG A 45 -32.05 50.22 57.95
N LYS A 46 -33.17 50.91 58.15
CA LYS A 46 -34.41 50.70 57.38
C LYS A 46 -34.30 51.27 55.97
N ILE A 47 -33.71 52.46 55.82
CA ILE A 47 -33.45 53.11 54.52
C ILE A 47 -32.45 52.29 53.70
N PHE A 48 -31.40 51.76 54.33
CA PHE A 48 -30.44 50.88 53.64
C PHE A 48 -31.10 49.57 53.17
N ARG A 49 -31.92 48.93 54.01
CA ARG A 49 -32.67 47.73 53.60
C ARG A 49 -33.61 48.00 52.43
N GLN A 50 -34.30 49.15 52.42
CA GLN A 50 -35.14 49.56 51.30
C GLN A 50 -34.32 49.86 50.03
N TYR A 51 -33.14 50.46 50.17
CA TYR A 51 -32.19 50.65 49.07
C TYR A 51 -31.71 49.31 48.50
N GLU A 52 -31.30 48.37 49.35
CA GLU A 52 -30.90 47.02 48.92
C GLU A 52 -32.03 46.28 48.21
N THR A 53 -33.26 46.35 48.72
CA THR A 53 -34.42 45.74 48.06
C THR A 53 -34.64 46.35 46.67
N ARG A 54 -34.63 47.68 46.54
CA ARG A 54 -34.81 48.36 45.24
C ARG A 54 -33.66 48.07 44.26
N VAL A 55 -32.42 47.97 44.75
CA VAL A 55 -31.27 47.58 43.91
C VAL A 55 -31.38 46.13 43.46
N LYS A 56 -31.89 45.22 44.30
CA LYS A 56 -32.18 43.83 43.92
C LYS A 56 -33.29 43.76 42.87
N GLU A 57 -34.41 44.44 43.10
CA GLU A 57 -35.53 44.51 42.15
C GLU A 57 -35.07 45.08 40.79
N LEU A 58 -34.31 46.19 40.78
CA LEU A 58 -33.78 46.76 39.55
C LEU A 58 -32.80 45.81 38.83
N ASN A 59 -31.94 45.11 39.58
CA ASN A 59 -31.04 44.13 38.99
C ASN A 59 -31.79 42.90 38.44
N GLU A 60 -32.88 42.48 39.09
CA GLU A 60 -33.77 41.41 38.60
C GLU A 60 -34.48 41.84 37.31
N GLU A 61 -34.99 43.08 37.23
CA GLU A 61 -35.58 43.62 35.99
C GLU A 61 -34.56 43.76 34.85
N LYS A 62 -33.33 44.21 35.15
CA LYS A 62 -32.22 44.23 34.19
C LYS A 62 -31.88 42.82 33.69
N GLU A 63 -31.90 41.84 34.57
CA GLU A 63 -31.61 40.43 34.27
C GLU A 63 -32.70 39.82 33.38
N GLU A 64 -33.97 40.05 33.72
CA GLU A 64 -35.10 39.58 32.91
C GLU A 64 -35.07 40.20 31.52
N TYR A 65 -34.84 41.51 31.43
CA TYR A 65 -34.73 42.17 30.13
C TYR A 65 -33.53 41.66 29.32
N ARG A 66 -32.37 41.46 29.94
CA ARG A 66 -31.21 40.84 29.28
C ARG A 66 -31.55 39.45 28.74
N LYS A 67 -32.22 38.60 29.52
CA LYS A 67 -32.66 37.27 29.07
C LYS A 67 -33.62 37.34 27.89
N THR A 68 -34.57 38.28 27.89
CA THR A 68 -35.47 38.46 26.73
C THR A 68 -34.71 38.86 25.47
N LEU A 69 -33.70 39.72 25.58
CA LEU A 69 -32.84 40.09 24.45
C LEU A 69 -31.96 38.93 23.98
N GLU A 70 -31.43 38.12 24.91
CA GLU A 70 -30.67 36.91 24.59
C GLU A 70 -31.53 35.89 23.84
N ASP A 71 -32.77 35.65 24.30
CA ASP A 71 -33.74 34.77 23.65
C ASP A 71 -34.16 35.27 22.25
N GLU A 72 -34.40 36.58 22.10
CA GLU A 72 -34.70 37.19 20.80
C GLU A 72 -33.52 37.07 19.84
N LEU A 73 -32.30 37.31 20.34
CA LEU A 73 -31.08 37.17 19.57
C LEU A 73 -30.85 35.71 19.16
N GLU A 74 -31.10 34.74 20.04
CA GLU A 74 -31.02 33.30 19.70
C GLU A 74 -32.07 32.90 18.67
N LYS A 75 -33.32 33.35 18.80
CA LYS A 75 -34.38 33.14 17.80
C LYS A 75 -34.02 33.74 16.45
N LEU A 76 -33.48 34.95 16.42
CA LEU A 76 -33.03 35.59 15.19
C LEU A 76 -31.87 34.84 14.56
N ARG A 77 -30.88 34.39 15.35
CA ARG A 77 -29.77 33.55 14.85
C ARG A 77 -30.28 32.24 14.26
N ALA A 78 -31.21 31.55 14.93
CA ALA A 78 -31.81 30.32 14.43
C ALA A 78 -32.59 30.55 13.13
N SER A 79 -33.38 31.63 13.06
CA SER A 79 -34.13 32.02 11.86
C SER A 79 -33.21 32.33 10.67
N ILE A 80 -32.11 33.06 10.90
CA ILE A 80 -31.10 33.35 9.89
C ILE A 80 -30.45 32.04 9.41
N GLN A 81 -30.02 31.17 10.33
CA GLN A 81 -29.42 29.89 9.97
C GLN A 81 -30.35 29.02 9.12
N GLN A 82 -31.63 28.92 9.52
CA GLN A 82 -32.63 28.17 8.76
C GLN A 82 -32.86 28.77 7.37
N THR A 83 -32.92 30.11 7.27
CA THR A 83 -33.10 30.80 5.99
C THR A 83 -31.91 30.60 5.07
N THR A 84 -30.69 30.68 5.60
CA THR A 84 -29.46 30.41 4.85
C THR A 84 -29.41 28.97 4.37
N GLN A 85 -29.71 27.99 5.22
CA GLN A 85 -29.76 26.58 4.83
C GLN A 85 -30.79 26.33 3.73
N ASN A 86 -32.00 26.88 3.87
CA ASN A 86 -33.04 26.77 2.83
C ASN A 86 -32.59 27.39 1.50
N PHE A 87 -31.92 28.56 1.56
CA PHE A 87 -31.37 29.21 0.38
C PHE A 87 -30.30 28.33 -0.28
N ASP A 88 -29.33 27.83 0.48
CA ASP A 88 -28.26 26.97 -0.01
C ASP A 88 -28.83 25.69 -0.64
N GLU A 89 -29.84 25.07 -0.02
CA GLU A 89 -30.53 23.91 -0.59
C GLU A 89 -31.24 24.23 -1.92
N THR A 90 -31.87 25.41 -2.03
CA THR A 90 -32.47 25.84 -3.30
C THR A 90 -31.41 26.12 -4.36
N LEU A 91 -30.30 26.74 -3.98
CA LEU A 91 -29.18 27.05 -4.86
C LEU A 91 -28.51 25.77 -5.39
N CYS A 92 -28.26 24.81 -4.50
CA CYS A 92 -27.73 23.49 -4.86
C CYS A 92 -28.66 22.76 -5.85
N ARG A 93 -29.97 22.75 -5.59
CA ARG A 93 -30.95 22.15 -6.52
C ARG A 93 -31.00 22.85 -7.88
N LEU A 94 -30.87 24.18 -7.90
CA LEU A 94 -30.81 24.95 -9.14
C LEU A 94 -29.50 24.67 -9.90
N PHE A 95 -28.38 24.57 -9.19
CA PHE A 95 -27.09 24.24 -9.76
C PHE A 95 -27.09 22.83 -10.37
N GLU A 96 -27.62 21.83 -9.67
CA GLU A 96 -27.80 20.48 -10.22
C GLU A 96 -28.67 20.46 -11.47
N ARG A 97 -29.75 21.24 -11.49
CA ARG A 97 -30.60 21.39 -12.68
C ARG A 97 -29.85 22.03 -13.83
N LYS A 98 -29.07 23.10 -13.55
CA LYS A 98 -28.24 23.77 -14.56
C LYS A 98 -27.27 22.78 -15.19
N VAL A 99 -26.50 22.05 -14.37
CA VAL A 99 -25.52 21.06 -14.84
C VAL A 99 -26.18 19.96 -15.67
N LYS A 100 -27.35 19.45 -15.24
CA LYS A 100 -28.11 18.45 -16.02
C LYS A 100 -28.59 18.99 -17.35
N SER A 101 -29.08 20.23 -17.39
CA SER A 101 -29.50 20.88 -18.63
C SER A 101 -28.33 21.11 -19.58
N GLU A 102 -27.20 21.63 -19.09
CA GLU A 102 -25.98 21.83 -19.87
C GLU A 102 -25.44 20.49 -20.42
N MET A 103 -25.44 19.43 -19.60
CA MET A 103 -25.06 18.09 -20.04
C MET A 103 -25.90 17.60 -21.24
N VAL A 104 -27.23 17.79 -21.18
CA VAL A 104 -28.13 17.41 -22.29
C VAL A 104 -27.88 18.27 -23.52
N ILE A 105 -27.69 19.58 -23.35
CA ILE A 105 -27.37 20.48 -24.46
C ILE A 105 -26.09 20.03 -25.15
N TYR A 106 -25.01 19.82 -24.40
CA TYR A 106 -23.74 19.36 -24.97
C TYR A 106 -23.83 17.99 -25.63
N GLN A 107 -24.67 17.10 -25.10
CA GLN A 107 -24.92 15.80 -25.74
C GLN A 107 -25.62 15.96 -27.10
N GLU A 108 -26.62 16.83 -27.19
CA GLU A 108 -27.32 17.09 -28.46
C GLU A 108 -26.42 17.86 -29.44
N GLU A 109 -25.63 18.83 -28.97
CA GLU A 109 -24.63 19.53 -29.79
C GLU A 109 -23.60 18.55 -30.38
N LEU A 110 -23.10 17.60 -29.57
CA LEU A 110 -22.19 16.57 -30.04
C LEU A 110 -22.85 15.63 -31.07
N LYS A 111 -24.13 15.28 -30.89
CA LYS A 111 -24.88 14.51 -31.90
C LYS A 111 -25.00 15.28 -33.21
N ILE A 112 -25.33 16.58 -33.15
CA ILE A 112 -25.41 17.43 -34.32
C ILE A 112 -24.06 17.46 -35.03
N VAL A 113 -22.96 17.70 -34.31
CA VAL A 113 -21.61 17.71 -34.90
C VAL A 113 -21.26 16.37 -35.55
N ASN A 114 -21.56 15.25 -34.89
CA ASN A 114 -21.30 13.92 -35.45
C ASN A 114 -22.14 13.63 -36.69
N LEU A 115 -23.41 14.05 -36.73
CA LEU A 115 -24.26 13.92 -37.90
C LEU A 115 -23.77 14.80 -39.06
N VAL A 116 -23.38 16.04 -38.77
CA VAL A 116 -22.80 16.95 -39.76
C VAL A 116 -21.51 16.36 -40.34
N TYR A 117 -20.63 15.84 -39.47
CA TYR A 117 -19.41 15.15 -39.91
C TYR A 117 -19.72 13.92 -40.77
N ALA A 118 -20.72 13.13 -40.37
CA ALA A 118 -21.14 11.96 -41.13
C ALA A 118 -21.67 12.33 -42.52
N LEU A 119 -22.46 13.40 -42.64
CA LEU A 119 -22.94 13.91 -43.92
C LEU A 119 -21.80 14.43 -44.79
N MET A 120 -20.84 15.17 -44.21
CA MET A 120 -19.66 15.66 -44.94
C MET A 120 -18.82 14.50 -45.48
N LEU A 121 -18.63 13.43 -44.68
CA LEU A 121 -17.93 12.24 -45.13
C LEU A 121 -18.67 11.52 -46.26
N ASP A 122 -20.00 11.38 -46.17
CA ASP A 122 -20.80 10.77 -47.24
C ASP A 122 -20.71 11.57 -48.55
N GLU A 123 -20.76 12.90 -48.48
CA GLU A 123 -20.54 13.79 -49.63
C GLU A 123 -19.11 13.67 -50.20
N GLU A 124 -18.09 13.54 -49.35
CA GLU A 124 -16.70 13.32 -49.79
C GLU A 124 -16.54 11.96 -50.50
N LEU A 125 -17.15 10.91 -49.97
CA LEU A 125 -17.16 9.58 -50.59
C LEU A 125 -17.90 9.61 -51.94
N ASP A 126 -19.06 10.28 -52.01
CA ASP A 126 -19.84 10.45 -53.25
C ASP A 126 -19.07 11.23 -54.33
N THR A 127 -18.43 12.33 -53.95
CA THR A 127 -17.65 13.15 -54.88
C THR A 127 -16.42 12.39 -55.38
N ARG A 128 -15.75 11.62 -54.52
CA ARG A 128 -14.63 10.75 -54.91
C ARG A 128 -15.10 9.62 -55.83
N GLU A 129 -16.22 8.97 -55.53
CA GLU A 129 -16.83 7.94 -56.37
C GLU A 129 -17.19 8.50 -57.76
N ALA A 130 -17.85 9.65 -57.82
CA ALA A 130 -18.19 10.33 -59.07
C ALA A 130 -16.93 10.71 -59.88
N GLY A 131 -15.88 11.19 -59.21
CA GLY A 131 -14.58 11.49 -59.82
C GLY A 131 -13.95 10.27 -60.48
N LEU A 132 -13.92 9.14 -59.78
CA LEU A 132 -13.39 7.87 -60.33
C LEU A 132 -14.26 7.32 -61.45
N ARG A 133 -15.59 7.39 -61.35
CA ARG A 133 -16.50 7.00 -62.44
C ARG A 133 -16.28 7.85 -63.69
N ASN A 134 -16.08 9.16 -63.54
CA ASN A 134 -15.75 10.05 -64.66
C ASN A 134 -14.40 9.70 -65.30
N PHE A 135 -13.40 9.40 -64.48
CA PHE A 135 -12.08 8.98 -64.97
C PHE A 135 -12.15 7.64 -65.70
N LEU A 136 -12.93 6.68 -65.19
CA LEU A 136 -13.20 5.41 -65.84
C LEU A 136 -13.83 5.59 -67.22
N VAL A 137 -14.89 6.40 -67.33
CA VAL A 137 -15.54 6.71 -68.62
C VAL A 137 -14.55 7.36 -69.61
N LYS A 138 -13.65 8.24 -69.12
CA LYS A 138 -12.62 8.84 -69.97
C LYS A 138 -11.63 7.79 -70.48
N LYS A 139 -11.17 6.88 -69.62
CA LYS A 139 -10.23 5.81 -69.97
C LYS A 139 -10.85 4.78 -70.91
N GLU A 140 -12.13 4.45 -70.74
CA GLU A 140 -12.86 3.59 -71.68
C GLU A 140 -12.96 4.22 -73.08
N LYS A 141 -13.21 5.54 -73.17
CA LYS A 141 -13.19 6.26 -74.45
C LYS A 141 -11.81 6.24 -75.10
N GLU A 142 -10.75 6.50 -74.33
CA GLU A 142 -9.36 6.42 -74.81
C GLU A 142 -9.04 5.02 -75.35
N LYS A 143 -9.44 3.96 -74.64
CA LYS A 143 -9.29 2.57 -75.06
C LYS A 143 -9.97 2.28 -76.41
N VAL A 144 -11.22 2.74 -76.59
CA VAL A 144 -11.96 2.58 -77.85
C VAL A 144 -11.28 3.31 -79.01
N ILE A 145 -10.77 4.52 -78.79
CA ILE A 145 -10.04 5.29 -79.81
C ILE A 145 -8.77 4.54 -80.24
N ILE A 146 -7.99 4.03 -79.29
CA ILE A 146 -6.77 3.26 -79.58
C ILE A 146 -7.11 1.97 -80.32
N TRP A 147 -8.13 1.24 -79.88
CA TRP A 147 -8.56 -0.01 -80.52
C TRP A 147 -9.02 0.21 -81.96
N ASN A 148 -9.82 1.26 -82.21
CA ASN A 148 -10.20 1.64 -83.56
C ASN A 148 -8.96 1.97 -84.41
N ALA A 149 -8.02 2.78 -83.91
CA ALA A 149 -6.80 3.12 -84.66
C ALA A 149 -5.96 1.89 -85.05
N VAL A 150 -5.92 0.86 -84.20
CA VAL A 150 -5.28 -0.42 -84.49
C VAL A 150 -6.03 -1.17 -85.60
N LEU A 151 -7.37 -1.25 -85.50
CA LEU A 151 -8.20 -1.94 -86.49
C LEU A 151 -8.08 -1.32 -87.89
N TRP A 152 -8.20 0.02 -87.98
CA TRP A 152 -8.11 0.75 -89.24
C TRP A 152 -6.78 0.52 -89.96
N LYS A 153 -5.65 0.59 -89.24
CA LYS A 153 -4.32 0.39 -89.83
C LYS A 153 -4.03 -1.08 -90.18
N SER A 154 -4.61 -2.04 -89.45
CA SER A 154 -4.49 -3.47 -89.74
C SER A 154 -5.23 -3.86 -91.04
N VAL A 155 -6.44 -3.31 -91.25
CA VAL A 155 -7.21 -3.55 -92.49
C VAL A 155 -6.48 -2.99 -93.71
N ILE A 156 -5.95 -1.76 -93.62
CA ILE A 156 -5.17 -1.14 -94.71
C ILE A 156 -3.93 -1.98 -95.08
N PHE A 157 -3.28 -2.57 -94.07
CA PHE A 157 -2.09 -3.41 -94.25
C PHE A 157 -2.39 -4.70 -95.04
N THR A 158 -3.45 -5.43 -94.70
CA THR A 158 -3.81 -6.68 -95.39
C THR A 158 -4.15 -6.48 -96.87
N VAL A 159 -4.72 -5.33 -97.23
CA VAL A 159 -5.10 -5.01 -98.62
C VAL A 159 -3.90 -4.65 -99.49
N GLN A 160 -2.86 -4.01 -98.93
CA GLN A 160 -1.70 -3.54 -99.71
C GLN A 160 -0.65 -4.62 -100.01
N PHE A 161 -0.62 -5.73 -99.26
CA PHE A 161 0.46 -6.72 -99.34
C PHE A 161 0.17 -7.96 -100.20
N LEU A 162 -1.04 -8.09 -100.77
CA LEU A 162 -1.52 -9.33 -101.38
C LEU A 162 -1.25 -9.49 -102.90
N LYS A 163 -0.30 -8.73 -103.46
CA LYS A 163 0.13 -8.92 -104.85
C LYS A 163 1.64 -8.77 -104.93
N LEU A 164 2.36 -9.86 -105.19
CA LEU A 164 3.35 -9.95 -106.27
C LEU A 164 4.14 -11.27 -106.23
N GLU A 165 4.06 -12.02 -107.33
CA GLU A 165 5.00 -13.02 -107.87
C GLU A 165 4.62 -13.18 -109.37
N CYS A 166 5.42 -13.53 -110.37
CA CYS A 166 6.82 -13.93 -110.59
C CYS A 166 7.02 -13.93 -112.13
N GLY A 167 8.25 -13.93 -112.68
CA GLY A 167 8.41 -14.28 -114.10
C GLY A 167 9.72 -14.03 -114.87
N PHE A 168 10.92 -13.94 -114.27
CA PHE A 168 12.15 -13.78 -115.07
C PHE A 168 12.43 -14.97 -116.00
N THR A 169 12.11 -16.20 -115.56
CA THR A 169 12.36 -17.42 -116.31
C THR A 169 11.39 -17.65 -117.47
N LYS A 170 10.25 -16.94 -117.52
CA LYS A 170 9.28 -17.05 -118.62
C LYS A 170 9.61 -16.15 -119.82
N GLU A 171 10.33 -15.05 -119.62
CA GLU A 171 10.53 -14.02 -120.67
C GLU A 171 11.76 -14.24 -121.57
N PHE A 172 12.63 -15.23 -121.26
CA PHE A 172 13.88 -15.49 -121.99
C PHE A 172 14.11 -16.97 -122.36
N ALA A 173 13.04 -17.74 -122.54
CA ALA A 173 13.13 -19.14 -122.98
C ALA A 173 13.78 -19.32 -124.37
N ASP A 174 13.85 -18.24 -125.17
CA ASP A 174 14.27 -18.26 -126.59
C ASP A 174 15.77 -17.94 -126.82
N VAL A 175 16.60 -17.80 -125.76
CA VAL A 175 18.00 -17.34 -125.85
C VAL A 175 18.99 -18.51 -125.63
N PRO A 176 20.08 -18.64 -126.43
CA PRO A 176 21.09 -19.69 -126.28
C PRO A 176 21.79 -19.72 -124.91
N ALA A 177 22.10 -20.92 -124.40
CA ALA A 177 22.53 -21.14 -123.01
C ALA A 177 23.86 -20.46 -122.61
N ASN A 178 24.77 -20.22 -123.55
CA ASN A 178 26.05 -19.53 -123.33
C ASN A 178 25.87 -18.01 -123.12
N LEU A 179 25.07 -17.37 -123.98
CA LEU A 179 24.70 -15.96 -123.84
C LEU A 179 23.77 -15.73 -122.66
N LEU A 180 22.98 -16.74 -122.28
CA LEU A 180 22.14 -16.70 -121.08
C LEU A 180 22.98 -16.61 -119.80
N GLU A 181 24.17 -17.22 -119.74
CA GLU A 181 25.03 -17.18 -118.55
C GLU A 181 25.71 -15.81 -118.39
N GLU A 182 26.18 -15.21 -119.48
CA GLU A 182 26.70 -13.82 -119.48
C GLU A 182 25.61 -12.80 -119.12
N LEU A 183 24.41 -12.95 -119.68
CA LEU A 183 23.26 -12.14 -119.30
C LEU A 183 22.85 -12.38 -117.84
N ARG A 184 22.99 -13.59 -117.30
CA ARG A 184 22.78 -13.87 -115.87
C ARG A 184 23.81 -13.19 -114.97
N GLN A 185 25.07 -13.07 -115.41
CA GLN A 185 26.09 -12.30 -114.68
C GLN A 185 25.75 -10.80 -114.68
N LEU A 186 25.42 -10.22 -115.84
CA LEU A 186 24.98 -8.83 -115.96
C LEU A 186 23.64 -8.53 -115.27
N TYR A 187 22.81 -9.55 -115.05
CA TYR A 187 21.55 -9.47 -114.31
C TYR A 187 21.74 -9.55 -112.78
N LYS A 188 22.93 -10.00 -112.34
CA LYS A 188 23.36 -9.98 -110.93
C LYS A 188 24.14 -8.70 -110.58
N GLU A 189 24.71 -8.01 -111.56
CA GLU A 189 25.38 -6.73 -111.35
C GLU A 189 24.39 -5.65 -110.88
N ARG A 190 24.80 -4.93 -109.83
CA ARG A 190 24.00 -3.88 -109.19
C ARG A 190 24.61 -2.51 -109.46
N PRO A 191 23.80 -1.45 -109.58
CA PRO A 191 24.30 -0.08 -109.58
C PRO A 191 25.08 0.19 -108.30
N ARG A 192 26.20 0.91 -108.39
CA ARG A 192 26.95 1.37 -107.21
C ARG A 192 26.06 2.33 -106.44
N SER A 193 25.55 1.91 -105.28
CA SER A 193 24.67 2.75 -104.47
C SER A 193 25.43 4.00 -104.00
N PRO A 194 24.96 5.22 -104.31
CA PRO A 194 25.49 6.39 -103.63
C PRO A 194 25.06 6.31 -102.15
N VAL A 195 26.02 6.47 -101.25
CA VAL A 195 25.78 6.53 -99.81
C VAL A 195 25.07 7.85 -99.52
N THR A 196 23.76 7.82 -99.41
CA THR A 196 23.01 8.93 -98.83
C THR A 196 22.97 8.71 -97.31
N GLU A 197 23.69 9.55 -96.57
CA GLU A 197 23.47 9.70 -95.12
C GLU A 197 22.02 10.15 -94.90
N MET A 198 21.18 9.22 -94.43
CA MET A 198 19.84 9.55 -93.93
C MET A 198 19.99 10.29 -92.60
N VAL A 199 19.88 11.61 -92.63
CA VAL A 199 19.57 12.39 -91.42
C VAL A 199 18.19 11.96 -90.95
N SER A 200 18.16 11.17 -89.89
CA SER A 200 16.95 10.63 -89.28
C SER A 200 16.46 11.62 -88.21
N ASP A 201 15.95 12.78 -88.62
CA ASP A 201 15.36 13.73 -87.69
C ASP A 201 13.98 14.18 -88.16
N THR A 202 12.98 13.34 -87.89
CA THR A 202 11.66 13.86 -87.51
C THR A 202 10.99 12.83 -86.61
N ALA A 203 11.23 12.96 -85.30
CA ALA A 203 10.59 12.18 -84.25
C ALA A 203 9.11 12.57 -84.06
N ASN A 204 8.31 12.61 -85.12
CA ASN A 204 6.87 12.81 -85.04
C ASN A 204 6.13 11.50 -85.39
N PRO A 205 5.68 10.72 -84.38
CA PRO A 205 5.00 9.45 -84.58
C PRO A 205 3.56 9.57 -85.14
N TYR A 206 3.10 10.80 -85.38
CA TYR A 206 1.80 11.13 -85.98
C TYR A 206 1.90 11.84 -87.34
N GLY A 207 3.12 12.10 -87.83
CA GLY A 207 3.32 12.70 -89.14
C GLY A 207 2.80 11.76 -90.23
N ASP A 208 2.06 12.32 -91.19
CA ASP A 208 1.61 11.58 -92.36
C ASP A 208 2.77 10.82 -92.99
N CYS A 209 2.52 9.58 -93.42
CA CYS A 209 3.46 8.72 -94.15
C CYS A 209 3.94 9.31 -95.50
N ALA A 210 3.74 10.62 -95.73
CA ALA A 210 4.15 11.37 -96.91
C ALA A 210 5.66 11.30 -97.14
N GLY A 211 6.47 11.32 -96.08
CA GLY A 211 7.94 11.18 -96.20
C GLY A 211 8.34 9.87 -96.88
N SER A 212 7.75 8.75 -96.49
CA SER A 212 8.05 7.42 -97.06
C SER A 212 7.71 7.33 -98.56
N ALA A 213 6.63 7.99 -99.00
CA ALA A 213 6.20 7.99 -100.40
C ALA A 213 7.04 8.92 -101.28
N GLU A 214 7.50 10.05 -100.74
CA GLU A 214 8.41 10.98 -101.40
C GLU A 214 9.82 10.40 -101.48
N ASP A 215 10.28 9.74 -100.42
CA ASP A 215 11.55 9.01 -100.36
C ASP A 215 11.59 7.85 -101.36
N TYR A 216 10.47 7.13 -101.54
CA TYR A 216 10.37 6.08 -102.55
C TYR A 216 10.46 6.65 -103.98
N LYS A 217 9.82 7.79 -104.25
CA LYS A 217 9.94 8.47 -105.56
C LYS A 217 11.36 8.99 -105.79
N ALA A 218 11.99 9.56 -104.77
CA ALA A 218 13.38 10.01 -104.84
C ALA A 218 14.34 8.83 -105.10
N ALA A 219 14.15 7.71 -104.39
CA ALA A 219 14.93 6.48 -104.61
C ALA A 219 14.71 5.90 -106.02
N LEU A 220 13.48 5.90 -106.54
CA LEU A 220 13.19 5.47 -107.91
C LEU A 220 13.84 6.37 -108.97
N THR A 221 13.83 7.69 -108.78
CA THR A 221 14.47 8.61 -109.74
C THR A 221 16.00 8.49 -109.72
N LEU A 222 16.60 8.25 -108.56
CA LEU A 222 18.02 7.98 -108.41
C LEU A 222 18.42 6.61 -108.98
N LEU A 223 17.60 5.59 -108.75
CA LEU A 223 17.75 4.27 -109.36
C LEU A 223 17.69 4.37 -110.89
N GLY A 224 16.72 5.11 -111.43
CA GLY A 224 16.58 5.32 -112.88
C GLY A 224 17.85 5.88 -113.51
N LYS A 225 18.44 6.92 -112.90
CA LYS A 225 19.72 7.52 -113.36
C LYS A 225 20.88 6.52 -113.31
N SER A 226 20.97 5.74 -112.23
CA SER A 226 22.03 4.73 -112.06
C SER A 226 21.86 3.55 -113.04
N MET A 227 20.61 3.22 -113.41
CA MET A 227 20.29 2.22 -114.41
C MET A 227 20.61 2.69 -115.83
N ASP A 228 20.39 3.97 -116.14
CA ASP A 228 20.73 4.55 -117.44
C ASP A 228 22.26 4.53 -117.69
N GLU A 229 23.08 4.66 -116.65
CA GLU A 229 24.54 4.48 -116.71
C GLU A 229 24.94 3.01 -117.01
N LEU A 230 24.28 2.05 -116.36
CA LEU A 230 24.52 0.61 -116.57
C LEU A 230 23.93 0.05 -117.88
N ASP A 231 22.88 0.66 -118.40
CA ASP A 231 22.22 0.31 -119.67
C ASP A 231 22.93 0.96 -120.89
N SER A 232 24.00 1.74 -120.66
CA SER A 232 24.81 2.39 -121.71
C SER A 232 25.26 1.38 -122.78
N PRO A 233 25.19 1.73 -124.08
CA PRO A 233 25.53 0.82 -125.18
C PRO A 233 26.99 0.35 -125.17
N GLU A 234 27.84 0.96 -124.35
CA GLU A 234 29.24 0.60 -124.11
C GLU A 234 29.40 -0.73 -123.34
N HIS A 235 28.41 -1.12 -122.55
CA HIS A 235 28.43 -2.35 -121.74
C HIS A 235 27.75 -3.55 -122.43
N ARG A 236 27.44 -3.44 -123.74
CA ARG A 236 26.78 -4.50 -124.51
C ARG A 236 27.81 -5.54 -125.00
N PRO A 237 27.58 -6.85 -124.81
CA PRO A 237 28.38 -7.89 -125.44
C PRO A 237 28.31 -7.82 -126.97
N ASN A 238 29.45 -7.98 -127.65
CA ASN A 238 29.60 -7.72 -129.09
C ASN A 238 28.77 -8.66 -130.00
N GLU A 239 28.25 -9.77 -129.48
CA GLU A 239 27.52 -10.82 -130.24
C GLU A 239 25.99 -10.76 -130.08
N LEU A 240 25.45 -9.80 -129.30
CA LEU A 240 24.02 -9.74 -128.98
C LEU A 240 23.24 -8.79 -129.90
N ASP A 241 22.05 -9.22 -130.35
CA ASP A 241 21.15 -8.36 -131.12
C ASP A 241 20.60 -7.19 -130.27
N ARG A 242 20.44 -6.02 -130.92
CA ARG A 242 19.93 -4.79 -130.28
C ARG A 242 18.53 -4.97 -129.70
N SER A 243 17.71 -5.86 -130.26
CA SER A 243 16.36 -6.13 -129.75
C SER A 243 16.39 -6.91 -128.42
N ILE A 244 17.27 -7.90 -128.30
CA ILE A 244 17.42 -8.74 -127.12
C ILE A 244 18.06 -7.94 -125.98
N TRP A 245 19.04 -7.08 -126.28
CA TRP A 245 19.64 -6.18 -125.27
C TRP A 245 18.61 -5.20 -124.69
N LYS A 246 17.75 -4.59 -125.52
CA LYS A 246 16.65 -3.73 -125.04
C LYS A 246 15.66 -4.49 -124.15
N ARG A 247 15.31 -5.73 -124.51
CA ARG A 247 14.45 -6.60 -123.70
C ARG A 247 15.13 -6.93 -122.36
N PHE A 248 16.42 -7.25 -122.37
CA PHE A 248 17.20 -7.51 -121.17
C PHE A 248 17.27 -6.30 -120.21
N CYS A 249 17.62 -5.11 -120.72
CA CYS A 249 17.62 -3.88 -119.94
C CYS A 249 16.25 -3.59 -119.31
N LEU A 250 15.16 -3.81 -120.06
CA LEU A 250 13.80 -3.62 -119.56
C LEU A 250 13.45 -4.57 -118.42
N VAL A 251 13.86 -5.84 -118.50
CA VAL A 251 13.60 -6.81 -117.44
C VAL A 251 14.52 -6.62 -116.24
N ARG A 252 15.77 -6.21 -116.46
CA ARG A 252 16.70 -5.82 -115.38
C ARG A 252 16.17 -4.60 -114.62
N ARG A 253 15.67 -3.59 -115.33
CA ARG A 253 15.03 -2.41 -114.75
C ARG A 253 13.79 -2.77 -113.92
N LYS A 254 12.88 -3.59 -114.47
CA LYS A 254 11.71 -4.12 -113.73
C LYS A 254 12.10 -4.89 -112.47
N LYS A 255 13.17 -5.68 -112.51
CA LYS A 255 13.68 -6.42 -111.34
C LYS A 255 14.20 -5.46 -110.26
N MET A 256 14.99 -4.46 -110.64
CA MET A 256 15.53 -3.48 -109.70
C MET A 256 14.42 -2.60 -109.11
N GLU A 257 13.45 -2.18 -109.92
CA GLU A 257 12.23 -1.51 -109.46
C GLU A 257 11.46 -2.38 -108.45
N PHE A 258 11.39 -3.69 -108.71
CA PHE A 258 10.74 -4.64 -107.79
C PHE A 258 11.54 -4.86 -106.50
N GLU A 259 12.88 -4.96 -106.56
CA GLU A 259 13.74 -5.07 -105.37
C GLU A 259 13.65 -3.81 -104.50
N GLU A 260 13.65 -2.61 -105.10
CA GLU A 260 13.45 -1.34 -104.37
C GLU A 260 12.02 -1.22 -103.82
N LEU A 261 11.00 -1.67 -104.57
CA LEU A 261 9.64 -1.79 -104.06
C LEU A 261 9.58 -2.71 -102.83
N MET A 262 10.26 -3.86 -102.87
CA MET A 262 10.32 -4.79 -101.74
C MET A 262 11.06 -4.22 -100.54
N LYS A 263 12.17 -3.50 -100.74
CA LYS A 263 12.87 -2.78 -99.65
C LYS A 263 11.98 -1.71 -99.03
N HIS A 264 11.30 -0.92 -99.86
CA HIS A 264 10.35 0.09 -99.38
C HIS A 264 9.21 -0.56 -98.60
N LYS A 265 8.59 -1.63 -99.13
CA LYS A 265 7.54 -2.39 -98.42
C LYS A 265 8.04 -3.01 -97.11
N ALA A 266 9.26 -3.54 -97.07
CA ALA A 266 9.87 -4.06 -95.85
C ALA A 266 10.12 -2.97 -94.79
N ARG A 267 10.54 -1.76 -95.21
CA ARG A 267 10.65 -0.58 -94.33
C ARG A 267 9.29 -0.17 -93.78
N THR A 268 8.28 -0.02 -94.65
CA THR A 268 6.90 0.28 -94.25
C THR A 268 6.34 -0.77 -93.29
N LEU A 269 6.62 -2.06 -93.53
CA LEU A 269 6.22 -3.16 -92.64
C LEU A 269 6.85 -3.01 -91.25
N THR A 270 8.14 -2.68 -91.18
CA THR A 270 8.86 -2.51 -89.92
C THR A 270 8.34 -1.31 -89.13
N GLU A 271 8.09 -0.19 -89.80
CA GLU A 271 7.46 1.00 -89.21
C GLU A 271 6.06 0.69 -88.67
N MET A 272 5.26 -0.06 -89.43
CA MET A 272 3.93 -0.48 -89.01
C MET A 272 3.98 -1.46 -87.82
N GLN A 273 4.90 -2.43 -87.82
CA GLN A 273 5.10 -3.34 -86.69
C GLN A 273 5.50 -2.58 -85.42
N ALA A 274 6.38 -1.59 -85.53
CA ALA A 274 6.75 -0.73 -84.41
C ALA A 274 5.56 0.10 -83.91
N PHE A 275 4.73 0.63 -84.82
CA PHE A 275 3.49 1.32 -84.47
C PHE A 275 2.50 0.41 -83.76
N PHE A 276 2.27 -0.81 -84.24
CA PHE A 276 1.38 -1.78 -83.59
C PHE A 276 1.85 -2.13 -82.19
N ARG A 277 3.16 -2.37 -82.01
CA ARG A 277 3.74 -2.65 -80.70
C ARG A 277 3.47 -1.51 -79.72
N ARG A 278 3.74 -0.25 -80.10
CA ARG A 278 3.45 0.92 -79.26
C ARG A 278 1.97 1.00 -78.87
N ARG A 279 1.05 0.73 -79.80
CA ARG A 279 -0.39 0.77 -79.52
C ARG A 279 -0.87 -0.37 -78.62
N ILE A 280 -0.23 -1.54 -78.71
CA ILE A 280 -0.47 -2.65 -77.79
C ILE A 280 -0.01 -2.25 -76.39
N ASP A 281 1.20 -1.70 -76.26
CA ASP A 281 1.76 -1.23 -75.00
C ASP A 281 0.86 -0.14 -74.36
N ASP A 282 0.40 0.84 -75.16
CA ASP A 282 -0.55 1.88 -74.70
C ASP A 282 -1.88 1.28 -74.21
N ASN A 283 -2.40 0.26 -74.90
CA ASN A 283 -3.64 -0.43 -74.51
C ASN A 283 -3.46 -1.28 -73.25
N GLU A 284 -2.31 -1.92 -73.06
CA GLU A 284 -1.96 -2.62 -71.83
C GLU A 284 -1.88 -1.65 -70.65
N LYS A 285 -1.26 -0.48 -70.86
CA LYS A 285 -1.21 0.58 -69.85
C LYS A 285 -2.60 1.10 -69.48
N ILE A 286 -3.48 1.34 -70.44
CA ILE A 286 -4.86 1.75 -70.14
C ILE A 286 -5.63 0.64 -69.42
N LYS A 287 -5.38 -0.65 -69.74
CA LYS A 287 -6.01 -1.76 -69.02
C LYS A 287 -5.55 -1.85 -67.57
N SER A 288 -4.25 -1.68 -67.28
CA SER A 288 -3.78 -1.65 -65.89
C SER A 288 -4.37 -0.47 -65.13
N GLU A 289 -4.37 0.72 -65.74
CA GLU A 289 -4.99 1.91 -65.13
C GLU A 289 -6.50 1.70 -64.87
N LEU A 290 -7.23 1.02 -65.77
CA LEU A 290 -8.63 0.66 -65.56
C LEU A 290 -8.81 -0.30 -64.38
N GLU A 291 -7.97 -1.32 -64.27
CA GLU A 291 -8.01 -2.28 -63.17
C GLU A 291 -7.76 -1.59 -61.82
N ASP A 292 -6.77 -0.69 -61.75
CA ASP A 292 -6.48 0.10 -60.55
C ASP A 292 -7.71 0.94 -60.13
N ILE A 293 -8.38 1.59 -61.10
CA ILE A 293 -9.62 2.35 -60.82
C ILE A 293 -10.74 1.44 -60.31
N PHE A 294 -10.88 0.23 -60.85
CA PHE A 294 -11.89 -0.72 -60.39
C PHE A 294 -11.62 -1.21 -58.96
N GLN A 295 -10.36 -1.42 -58.61
CA GLN A 295 -9.97 -1.79 -57.23
C GLN A 295 -10.28 -0.66 -56.25
N GLU A 296 -9.93 0.57 -56.60
CA GLU A 296 -10.25 1.76 -55.78
C GLU A 296 -11.77 1.97 -55.62
N LEU A 297 -12.54 1.80 -56.70
CA LEU A 297 -14.01 1.89 -56.63
C LEU A 297 -14.61 0.80 -55.73
N ARG A 298 -14.07 -0.42 -55.77
CA ARG A 298 -14.50 -1.51 -54.89
C ARG A 298 -14.18 -1.19 -53.43
N TRP A 299 -12.97 -0.72 -53.15
CA TRP A 299 -12.56 -0.33 -51.82
C TRP A 299 -13.44 0.78 -51.26
N LEU A 300 -13.70 1.83 -52.04
CA LEU A 300 -14.61 2.91 -51.64
C LEU A 300 -16.02 2.41 -51.37
N TRP A 301 -16.52 1.49 -52.19
CA TRP A 301 -17.84 0.91 -51.98
C TRP A 301 -17.91 0.12 -50.67
N GLU A 302 -16.89 -0.68 -50.36
CA GLU A 302 -16.80 -1.41 -49.08
C GLU A 302 -16.76 -0.46 -47.88
N GLU A 303 -15.96 0.61 -47.95
CA GLU A 303 -15.89 1.63 -46.88
C GLU A 303 -17.22 2.38 -46.73
N LYS A 304 -17.87 2.73 -47.83
CA LYS A 304 -19.19 3.37 -47.82
C LYS A 304 -20.24 2.46 -47.17
N VAL A 305 -20.25 1.17 -47.52
CA VAL A 305 -21.17 0.20 -46.90
C VAL A 305 -20.89 0.05 -45.40
N LYS A 306 -19.61 -0.09 -45.00
CA LYS A 306 -19.25 -0.14 -43.57
C LYS A 306 -19.74 1.10 -42.84
N PHE A 307 -19.49 2.27 -43.39
CA PHE A 307 -19.92 3.54 -42.82
C PHE A 307 -21.44 3.64 -42.69
N GLN A 308 -22.20 3.25 -43.72
CA GLN A 308 -23.66 3.25 -43.70
C GLN A 308 -24.25 2.30 -42.66
N TRP A 309 -23.57 1.18 -42.39
CA TRP A 309 -24.03 0.19 -41.42
C TRP A 309 -23.57 0.51 -40.00
N ASN A 310 -22.46 1.24 -39.84
CA ASN A 310 -21.91 1.65 -38.56
C ASN A 310 -22.61 2.90 -38.03
N LEU A 311 -23.54 2.71 -37.11
CA LEU A 311 -24.16 3.82 -36.40
C LEU A 311 -23.26 4.31 -35.24
N SER A 312 -23.01 5.62 -35.18
CA SER A 312 -22.41 6.21 -33.98
C SER A 312 -23.43 6.25 -32.85
N VAL A 313 -23.05 5.71 -31.68
CA VAL A 313 -23.89 5.70 -30.47
C VAL A 313 -23.14 6.37 -29.34
N HIS A 314 -23.75 7.37 -28.71
CA HIS A 314 -23.19 8.05 -27.54
C HIS A 314 -23.62 7.34 -26.26
N PHE A 315 -22.65 6.98 -25.43
CA PHE A 315 -22.89 6.44 -24.09
C PHE A 315 -22.60 7.49 -23.03
N LEU A 316 -23.52 7.63 -22.08
CA LEU A 316 -23.32 8.47 -20.90
C LEU A 316 -22.82 7.57 -19.76
N LEU A 317 -21.52 7.68 -19.46
CA LEU A 317 -20.87 6.93 -18.38
C LEU A 317 -20.48 7.88 -17.25
N LYS A 318 -20.59 7.41 -16.01
CA LYS A 318 -20.16 8.17 -14.84
C LYS A 318 -18.65 8.08 -14.66
N GLN A 319 -18.06 9.10 -14.04
CA GLN A 319 -16.66 9.06 -13.60
C GLN A 319 -16.46 7.86 -12.65
N GLY A 320 -15.49 7.00 -12.95
CA GLY A 320 -15.26 5.71 -12.27
C GLY A 320 -15.78 4.49 -13.03
N GLN A 321 -16.60 4.66 -14.07
CA GLN A 321 -16.90 3.58 -15.05
C GLN A 321 -15.95 3.61 -16.26
N VAL A 322 -15.14 4.66 -16.35
CA VAL A 322 -14.14 4.87 -17.38
C VAL A 322 -12.78 4.80 -16.70
N GLU A 323 -12.01 3.78 -17.04
CA GLU A 323 -10.65 3.54 -16.54
C GLU A 323 -9.64 4.00 -17.60
N LEU A 324 -9.52 5.32 -17.78
CA LEU A 324 -8.54 5.91 -18.69
C LEU A 324 -7.50 6.70 -17.89
N GLU A 325 -6.23 6.48 -18.21
CA GLU A 325 -5.13 7.29 -17.70
C GLU A 325 -5.05 8.57 -18.54
N GLY A 326 -5.58 9.69 -18.02
CA GLY A 326 -5.58 10.94 -18.77
C GLY A 326 -5.89 12.19 -17.94
N THR A 327 -5.12 13.25 -18.22
CA THR A 327 -5.28 14.64 -17.74
C THR A 327 -6.56 15.31 -18.27
N ALA A 328 -6.77 16.59 -17.89
CA ALA A 328 -7.98 17.43 -18.05
C ALA A 328 -8.83 17.34 -19.34
N ILE A 329 -8.31 16.81 -20.46
CA ILE A 329 -9.08 16.42 -21.65
C ILE A 329 -8.83 14.92 -21.88
N PRO A 330 -9.82 14.05 -21.62
CA PRO A 330 -9.62 12.61 -21.79
C PRO A 330 -9.58 12.24 -23.27
N ASP A 331 -8.53 11.52 -23.68
CA ASP A 331 -8.45 10.86 -24.98
C ASP A 331 -9.13 9.49 -24.88
N TYR A 332 -10.12 9.24 -25.73
CA TYR A 332 -10.91 8.00 -25.75
C TYR A 332 -10.53 7.08 -26.91
N SER A 333 -9.46 7.38 -27.65
CA SER A 333 -9.06 6.61 -28.85
C SER A 333 -8.76 5.14 -28.54
N ASP A 334 -8.16 4.88 -27.37
CA ASP A 334 -7.82 3.53 -26.90
C ASP A 334 -8.92 2.91 -26.01
N ALA A 335 -10.08 3.56 -25.89
CA ALA A 335 -11.15 3.10 -25.00
C ALA A 335 -11.88 1.88 -25.59
N ILE A 336 -12.06 0.84 -24.77
CA ILE A 336 -12.77 -0.38 -25.15
C ILE A 336 -14.01 -0.53 -24.26
N LEU A 337 -15.16 -0.80 -24.89
CA LEU A 337 -16.39 -1.07 -24.18
C LEU A 337 -16.43 -2.53 -23.71
N ILE A 338 -16.38 -2.74 -22.39
CA ILE A 338 -16.44 -4.07 -21.78
C ILE A 338 -17.80 -4.25 -21.09
N ASN A 339 -18.39 -5.44 -21.23
CA ASN A 339 -19.62 -5.75 -20.53
C ASN A 339 -19.36 -5.88 -19.02
N ARG A 340 -20.19 -5.19 -18.21
CA ARG A 340 -20.11 -5.19 -16.75
C ARG A 340 -20.09 -6.59 -16.12
N SER A 341 -20.80 -7.56 -16.71
CA SER A 341 -20.86 -8.93 -16.19
C SER A 341 -19.48 -9.59 -16.09
N VAL A 342 -18.57 -9.30 -17.03
CA VAL A 342 -17.21 -9.84 -17.03
C VAL A 342 -16.42 -9.31 -15.83
N ILE A 343 -16.58 -8.02 -15.52
CA ILE A 343 -15.92 -7.38 -14.37
C ILE A 343 -16.51 -7.88 -13.06
N GLU A 344 -17.84 -8.05 -12.99
CA GLU A 344 -18.52 -8.59 -11.82
C GLU A 344 -18.13 -10.04 -11.54
N GLU A 345 -18.05 -10.88 -12.58
CA GLU A 345 -17.59 -12.27 -12.45
C GLU A 345 -16.14 -12.35 -11.97
N LEU A 346 -15.27 -11.48 -12.49
CA LEU A 346 -13.89 -11.37 -12.02
C LEU A 346 -13.83 -10.92 -10.56
N ASN A 347 -14.62 -9.93 -10.16
CA ASN A 347 -14.70 -9.45 -8.77
C ASN A 347 -15.24 -10.53 -7.82
N CYS A 348 -16.26 -11.29 -8.23
CA CYS A 348 -16.74 -12.45 -7.48
C CYS A 348 -15.63 -13.49 -7.30
N THR A 349 -14.87 -13.76 -8.36
CA THR A 349 -13.72 -14.69 -8.31
C THR A 349 -12.63 -14.19 -7.37
N ILE A 350 -12.29 -12.89 -7.41
CA ILE A 350 -11.32 -12.27 -6.52
C ILE A 350 -11.76 -12.38 -5.05
N THR A 351 -13.03 -12.07 -4.76
CA THR A 351 -13.58 -12.18 -3.40
C THR A 351 -13.53 -13.62 -2.90
N ALA A 352 -13.94 -14.59 -3.72
CA ALA A 352 -13.90 -16.00 -3.36
C ALA A 352 -12.47 -16.50 -3.08
N GLN A 353 -11.47 -16.03 -3.84
CA GLN A 353 -10.06 -16.34 -3.57
C GLN A 353 -9.57 -15.64 -2.30
N GLY A 354 -10.01 -14.41 -2.04
CA GLY A 354 -9.75 -13.69 -0.79
C GLY A 354 -10.28 -14.45 0.43
N GLU A 355 -11.52 -14.94 0.37
CA GLU A 355 -12.12 -15.74 1.43
C GLU A 355 -11.36 -17.05 1.67
N LYS A 356 -10.96 -17.76 0.61
CA LYS A 356 -10.11 -18.96 0.72
C LYS A 356 -8.77 -18.66 1.41
N LYS A 357 -8.14 -17.53 1.07
CA LYS A 357 -6.89 -17.09 1.70
C LYS A 357 -7.12 -16.80 3.18
N ILE A 358 -8.20 -16.10 3.53
CA ILE A 358 -8.54 -15.79 4.92
C ILE A 358 -8.82 -17.08 5.70
N ALA A 359 -9.61 -18.00 5.15
CA ALA A 359 -9.88 -19.31 5.77
C ALA A 359 -8.58 -20.07 6.05
N SER A 360 -7.67 -20.15 5.07
CA SER A 360 -6.35 -20.76 5.24
C SER A 360 -5.52 -20.05 6.32
N MET A 361 -5.57 -18.71 6.38
CA MET A 361 -4.89 -17.96 7.45
C MET A 361 -5.47 -18.23 8.84
N VAL A 362 -6.79 -18.38 8.95
CA VAL A 362 -7.47 -18.72 10.20
C VAL A 362 -7.09 -20.13 10.65
N GLU A 363 -7.09 -21.10 9.74
CA GLU A 363 -6.63 -22.46 10.00
C GLU A 363 -5.18 -22.50 10.48
N CYS A 364 -4.26 -21.78 9.82
CA CYS A 364 -2.87 -21.67 10.27
C CYS A 364 -2.75 -21.07 11.68
N LYS A 365 -3.54 -20.03 11.97
CA LYS A 365 -3.57 -19.38 13.28
C LYS A 365 -4.05 -20.35 14.37
N ASP A 366 -5.13 -21.09 14.11
CA ASP A 366 -5.69 -22.01 15.09
C ASP A 366 -4.84 -23.28 15.25
N PHE A 367 -4.18 -23.74 14.18
CA PHE A 367 -3.14 -24.77 14.26
C PHE A 367 -1.97 -24.34 15.16
N SER A 368 -1.48 -23.10 14.99
CA SER A 368 -0.42 -22.55 15.85
C SER A 368 -0.85 -22.47 17.32
N LYS A 369 -2.09 -22.05 17.60
CA LYS A 369 -2.63 -22.09 18.98
C LYS A 369 -2.67 -23.51 19.53
N GLY A 370 -3.05 -24.49 18.71
CA GLY A 370 -3.04 -25.90 19.07
C GLY A 370 -1.64 -26.38 19.48
N ILE A 371 -0.61 -26.01 18.70
CA ILE A 371 0.79 -26.30 19.04
C ILE A 371 1.16 -25.67 20.38
N PHE A 372 0.91 -24.37 20.59
CA PHE A 372 1.23 -23.71 21.86
C PHE A 372 0.53 -24.35 23.06
N HIS A 373 -0.72 -24.77 22.88
CA HIS A 373 -1.47 -25.46 23.93
C HIS A 373 -0.82 -26.81 24.27
N LEU A 374 -0.48 -27.62 23.26
CA LEU A 374 0.21 -28.91 23.44
C LEU A 374 1.59 -28.73 24.07
N GLU A 375 2.36 -27.71 23.68
CA GLU A 375 3.65 -27.40 24.29
C GLU A 375 3.51 -27.04 25.77
N TRP A 376 2.48 -26.27 26.11
CA TRP A 376 2.16 -25.93 27.50
C TRP A 376 1.77 -27.16 28.30
N GLU A 377 0.91 -28.03 27.76
CA GLU A 377 0.53 -29.29 28.41
C GLU A 377 1.75 -30.20 28.62
N HIS A 378 2.60 -30.33 27.61
CA HIS A 378 3.84 -31.08 27.71
C HIS A 378 4.77 -30.51 28.79
N LYS A 379 4.89 -29.17 28.89
CA LYS A 379 5.68 -28.52 29.95
C LYS A 379 5.07 -28.77 31.34
N LYS A 380 3.74 -28.70 31.47
CA LYS A 380 3.02 -29.02 32.71
C LYS A 380 3.28 -30.47 33.14
N MET A 381 3.12 -31.42 32.23
CA MET A 381 3.39 -32.84 32.50
C MET A 381 4.84 -33.08 32.90
N ARG A 382 5.81 -32.45 32.23
CA ARG A 382 7.23 -32.51 32.63
C ARG A 382 7.46 -31.99 34.05
N MET A 383 6.84 -30.87 34.42
CA MET A 383 6.94 -30.34 35.79
C MET A 383 6.30 -31.28 36.83
N GLN A 384 5.17 -31.92 36.50
CA GLN A 384 4.55 -32.92 37.37
C GLN A 384 5.43 -34.16 37.52
N ILE A 385 6.07 -34.62 36.45
CA ILE A 385 7.04 -35.73 36.50
C ILE A 385 8.20 -35.36 37.42
N GLU A 386 8.74 -34.15 37.31
CA GLU A 386 9.85 -33.70 38.16
C GLU A 386 9.44 -33.59 39.63
N ASP A 387 8.27 -33.02 39.93
CA ASP A 387 7.72 -32.96 41.29
C ASP A 387 7.51 -34.37 41.88
N LEU A 388 6.99 -35.31 41.09
CA LEU A 388 6.84 -36.71 41.53
C LEU A 388 8.19 -37.39 41.74
N LYS A 389 9.19 -37.14 40.88
CA LYS A 389 10.56 -37.64 41.08
C LYS A 389 11.18 -37.08 42.35
N GLN A 390 11.01 -35.78 42.61
CA GLN A 390 11.51 -35.15 43.81
C GLN A 390 10.83 -35.74 45.04
N LYS A 391 9.50 -35.89 45.05
CA LYS A 391 8.76 -36.56 46.13
C LYS A 391 9.24 -37.99 46.36
N ALA A 392 9.52 -38.74 45.29
CA ALA A 392 10.06 -40.10 45.41
C ALA A 392 11.47 -40.09 46.04
N GLN A 393 12.34 -39.15 45.65
CA GLN A 393 13.65 -38.96 46.27
C GLN A 393 13.54 -38.53 47.73
N ASP A 394 12.63 -37.62 48.06
CA ASP A 394 12.40 -37.16 49.43
C ASP A 394 11.92 -38.32 50.31
N ILE A 395 11.02 -39.17 49.81
CA ILE A 395 10.58 -40.39 50.51
C ILE A 395 11.74 -41.37 50.69
N ALA A 396 12.56 -41.58 49.66
CA ALA A 396 13.70 -42.50 49.71
C ALA A 396 14.81 -42.03 50.65
N THR A 397 15.03 -40.71 50.75
CA THR A 397 16.04 -40.08 51.62
C THR A 397 15.51 -39.81 53.04
N LEU A 398 14.19 -39.94 53.27
CA LEU A 398 13.57 -39.69 54.55
C LEU A 398 14.14 -40.64 55.62
N PRO A 399 14.82 -40.13 56.65
CA PRO A 399 15.29 -40.98 57.73
C PRO A 399 14.08 -41.52 58.53
N ILE A 400 14.01 -42.84 58.67
CA ILE A 400 12.98 -43.50 59.47
C ILE A 400 13.37 -43.37 60.94
N SER A 401 12.78 -42.38 61.62
CA SER A 401 12.89 -42.23 63.07
C SER A 401 12.02 -43.26 63.80
N LYS A 402 12.32 -43.54 65.06
CA LYS A 402 11.55 -44.49 65.88
C LYS A 402 10.07 -44.13 65.99
N ASP A 403 9.74 -42.83 66.09
CA ASP A 403 8.34 -42.38 66.13
C ASP A 403 7.60 -42.64 64.80
N ARG A 404 8.29 -42.46 63.65
CA ARG A 404 7.73 -42.79 62.32
C ARG A 404 7.52 -44.30 62.14
N GLN A 405 8.43 -45.13 62.67
CA GLN A 405 8.26 -46.58 62.68
C GLN A 405 7.05 -47.02 63.51
N LEU A 406 6.85 -46.40 64.68
CA LEU A 406 5.68 -46.65 65.53
C LEU A 406 4.38 -46.21 64.84
N PHE A 407 4.38 -45.09 64.11
CA PHE A 407 3.25 -44.62 63.31
C PHE A 407 2.84 -45.63 62.22
N LEU A 408 3.81 -46.20 61.51
CA LEU A 408 3.54 -47.16 60.44
C LEU A 408 3.12 -48.55 60.94
N THR A 409 3.55 -48.93 62.15
CA THR A 409 3.32 -50.29 62.68
C THR A 409 2.04 -50.40 63.52
N MET A 410 1.64 -49.33 64.22
CA MET A 410 0.47 -49.36 65.11
C MET A 410 -0.80 -48.97 64.37
N MET A 411 -1.88 -49.77 64.51
CA MET A 411 -3.17 -49.46 63.88
C MET A 411 -3.84 -48.18 64.41
N ASN A 412 -3.58 -47.81 65.68
CA ASN A 412 -4.13 -46.62 66.32
C ASN A 412 -3.02 -45.80 66.99
N TYR A 413 -2.17 -45.17 66.19
CA TYR A 413 -1.07 -44.34 66.67
C TYR A 413 -1.54 -43.21 67.61
N ASP A 414 -2.67 -42.58 67.30
CA ASP A 414 -3.22 -41.49 68.11
C ASP A 414 -3.61 -41.96 69.51
N SER A 415 -4.14 -43.18 69.63
CA SER A 415 -4.44 -43.78 70.93
C SER A 415 -3.17 -44.12 71.72
N TYR A 416 -2.13 -44.62 71.04
CA TYR A 416 -0.84 -44.88 71.67
C TYR A 416 -0.16 -43.59 72.15
N ILE A 417 -0.20 -42.53 71.35
CA ILE A 417 0.29 -41.21 71.77
C ILE A 417 -0.53 -40.68 72.94
N ALA A 418 -1.87 -40.71 72.86
CA ALA A 418 -2.73 -40.24 73.94
C ALA A 418 -2.46 -41.00 75.24
N HIS A 419 -2.24 -42.31 75.17
CA HIS A 419 -1.85 -43.11 76.31
C HIS A 419 -0.44 -42.74 76.83
N ARG A 420 0.55 -42.57 75.95
CA ARG A 420 1.90 -42.12 76.33
C ARG A 420 1.88 -40.75 77.02
N ILE A 421 1.09 -39.82 76.48
CA ILE A 421 0.86 -38.49 77.06
C ILE A 421 0.21 -38.62 78.43
N SER A 422 -0.86 -39.40 78.56
CA SER A 422 -1.56 -39.64 79.83
C SER A 422 -0.63 -40.24 80.90
N VAL A 423 0.21 -41.22 80.55
CA VAL A 423 1.20 -41.79 81.48
C VAL A 423 2.25 -40.76 81.89
N MET A 424 2.72 -39.92 80.96
CA MET A 424 3.65 -38.83 81.28
C MET A 424 2.99 -37.78 82.19
N GLU A 425 1.73 -37.43 81.95
CA GLU A 425 0.96 -36.50 82.78
C GLU A 425 0.74 -37.05 84.20
N GLU A 426 0.44 -38.34 84.33
CA GLU A 426 0.33 -39.00 85.65
C GLU A 426 1.66 -38.98 86.41
N SER A 427 2.77 -39.31 85.73
CA SER A 427 4.12 -39.25 86.30
C SER A 427 4.50 -37.83 86.75
N LEU A 428 4.22 -36.82 85.91
CA LEU A 428 4.39 -35.41 86.26
C LEU A 428 3.52 -35.02 87.47
N GLY A 429 2.28 -35.49 87.54
CA GLY A 429 1.38 -35.27 88.68
C GLY A 429 1.90 -35.89 89.98
N VAL A 430 2.51 -37.09 89.92
CA VAL A 430 3.18 -37.71 91.07
C VAL A 430 4.39 -36.89 91.51
N MET A 431 5.25 -36.49 90.55
CA MET A 431 6.42 -35.66 90.84
C MET A 431 6.03 -34.30 91.46
N ASP A 432 4.97 -33.66 90.95
CA ASP A 432 4.46 -32.40 91.51
C ASP A 432 3.93 -32.58 92.95
N LYS A 433 3.19 -33.67 93.23
CA LYS A 433 2.75 -33.99 94.60
C LYS A 433 3.93 -34.19 95.56
N VAL A 434 4.97 -34.91 95.12
CA VAL A 434 6.20 -35.10 95.91
C VAL A 434 6.92 -33.78 96.12
N HIS A 435 7.06 -32.98 95.06
CA HIS A 435 7.67 -31.65 95.13
C HIS A 435 6.93 -30.75 96.13
N LYS A 436 5.60 -30.65 96.04
CA LYS A 436 4.75 -29.90 96.98
C LYS A 436 4.92 -30.38 98.42
N LYS A 437 5.01 -31.70 98.67
CA LYS A 437 5.28 -32.25 100.01
C LYS A 437 6.67 -31.83 100.52
N ASN A 438 7.70 -31.91 99.67
CA ASN A 438 9.07 -31.52 100.01
C ASN A 438 9.17 -30.02 100.30
N VAL A 439 8.53 -29.18 99.50
CA VAL A 439 8.44 -27.73 99.73
C VAL A 439 7.77 -27.44 101.07
N LYS A 440 6.65 -28.12 101.40
CA LYS A 440 5.98 -27.96 102.71
C LYS A 440 6.88 -28.38 103.87
N LYS A 441 7.61 -29.50 103.76
CA LYS A 441 8.58 -29.94 104.78
C LYS A 441 9.70 -28.90 104.96
N ARG A 442 10.28 -28.40 103.87
CA ARG A 442 11.33 -27.35 103.91
C ARG A 442 10.80 -26.07 104.54
N ARG A 443 9.59 -25.61 104.19
CA ARG A 443 8.97 -24.43 104.84
C ARG A 443 8.76 -24.62 106.34
N ARG A 444 8.35 -25.81 106.81
CA ARG A 444 8.24 -26.08 108.25
C ARG A 444 9.61 -26.01 108.94
N ARG A 445 10.63 -26.59 108.31
CA ARG A 445 12.00 -26.53 108.83
C ARG A 445 12.54 -25.10 108.90
N ILE A 446 12.26 -24.28 107.89
CA ILE A 446 12.61 -22.85 107.91
C ILE A 446 11.93 -22.16 109.09
N LYS A 447 10.62 -22.36 109.30
CA LYS A 447 9.91 -21.76 110.45
C LYS A 447 10.44 -22.22 111.82
N GLU A 448 10.85 -23.48 111.94
CA GLU A 448 11.50 -24.00 113.14
C GLU A 448 12.85 -23.30 113.38
N LEU A 449 13.67 -23.17 112.32
CA LEU A 449 14.95 -22.49 112.38
C LEU A 449 14.80 -21.00 112.69
N GLU A 450 13.84 -20.30 112.08
CA GLU A 450 13.51 -18.90 112.38
C GLU A 450 13.15 -18.71 113.87
N LYS A 451 12.34 -19.61 114.45
CA LYS A 451 12.04 -19.60 115.89
C LYS A 451 13.28 -19.86 116.76
N CYS A 452 14.14 -20.79 116.35
CA CYS A 452 15.40 -21.04 117.06
C CYS A 452 16.32 -19.83 117.00
N ILE A 453 16.41 -19.15 115.85
CA ILE A 453 17.18 -17.93 115.67
C ILE A 453 16.62 -16.84 116.60
N SER A 454 15.30 -16.60 116.61
CA SER A 454 14.71 -15.57 117.48
C SER A 454 14.94 -15.84 118.98
N LEU A 455 14.87 -17.11 119.40
CA LEU A 455 15.17 -17.49 120.79
C LEU A 455 16.66 -17.29 121.13
N LYS A 456 17.57 -17.60 120.18
CA LYS A 456 19.01 -17.39 120.36
C LYS A 456 19.37 -15.91 120.36
N GLU A 457 18.71 -15.08 119.55
CA GLU A 457 18.85 -13.62 119.56
C GLU A 457 18.40 -13.03 120.89
N GLN A 458 17.25 -13.46 121.43
CA GLN A 458 16.79 -13.06 122.77
C GLN A 458 17.78 -13.48 123.87
N ALA A 459 18.27 -14.72 123.83
CA ALA A 459 19.26 -15.20 124.78
C ALA A 459 20.58 -14.42 124.67
N ALA A 460 21.05 -14.14 123.45
CA ALA A 460 22.25 -13.34 123.22
C ALA A 460 22.07 -11.89 123.71
N HIS A 461 20.87 -11.32 123.54
CA HIS A 461 20.55 -10.00 124.08
C HIS A 461 20.60 -9.98 125.61
N ASN A 462 19.99 -10.97 126.27
CA ASN A 462 20.04 -11.11 127.74
C ASN A 462 21.48 -11.29 128.24
N LEU A 463 22.24 -12.19 127.61
CA LEU A 463 23.67 -12.37 127.91
C LEU A 463 24.47 -11.08 127.71
N SER A 464 24.13 -10.27 126.70
CA SER A 464 24.78 -8.97 126.48
C SER A 464 24.45 -7.94 127.57
N LEU A 465 23.23 -7.98 128.13
CA LEU A 465 22.84 -7.17 129.29
C LEU A 465 23.58 -7.62 130.55
N GLU A 466 23.63 -8.92 130.83
CA GLU A 466 24.37 -9.49 131.96
C GLU A 466 25.87 -9.19 131.85
N LEU A 467 26.46 -9.29 130.65
CA LEU A 467 27.85 -8.90 130.41
C LEU A 467 28.08 -7.42 130.74
N ARG A 468 27.12 -6.56 130.39
CA ARG A 468 27.21 -5.12 130.69
C ARG A 468 27.14 -4.86 132.19
N GLU A 469 26.24 -5.51 132.91
CA GLU A 469 26.15 -5.43 134.37
C GLU A 469 27.40 -5.98 135.08
N MET A 470 27.91 -7.13 134.63
CA MET A 470 29.16 -7.67 135.15
C MET A 470 30.35 -6.75 134.84
N LEU A 471 30.38 -6.11 133.67
CA LEU A 471 31.45 -5.16 133.33
C LEU A 471 31.43 -3.95 134.27
N VAL A 472 30.24 -3.42 134.59
CA VAL A 472 30.06 -2.37 135.60
C VAL A 472 30.54 -2.86 136.97
N SER A 473 30.09 -4.05 137.40
CA SER A 473 30.50 -4.67 138.67
C SER A 473 32.02 -4.87 138.78
N VAL A 474 32.66 -5.29 137.69
CA VAL A 474 34.12 -5.50 137.62
C VAL A 474 34.84 -4.16 137.59
N SER A 475 34.30 -3.14 136.92
CA SER A 475 34.89 -1.79 136.93
C SER A 475 34.81 -1.14 138.32
N GLU A 476 33.70 -1.32 139.04
CA GLU A 476 33.53 -0.86 140.42
C GLU A 476 34.48 -1.61 141.36
N ARG A 477 34.57 -2.94 141.24
CA ARG A 477 35.53 -3.73 142.02
C ARG A 477 36.97 -3.42 141.67
N ARG A 478 37.29 -3.12 140.41
CA ARG A 478 38.64 -2.69 139.98
C ARG A 478 38.98 -1.34 140.60
N HIS A 479 38.06 -0.39 140.60
CA HIS A 479 38.25 0.89 141.29
C HIS A 479 38.45 0.71 142.81
N ILE A 480 37.73 -0.21 143.46
CA ILE A 480 37.93 -0.52 144.89
C ILE A 480 39.28 -1.21 145.13
N PHE A 481 39.71 -2.11 144.23
CA PHE A 481 41.00 -2.81 144.34
C PHE A 481 42.20 -1.90 144.09
N GLU A 482 42.12 -1.01 143.11
CA GLU A 482 43.17 -0.01 142.80
C GLU A 482 43.28 1.05 143.91
N ALA A 483 42.19 1.38 144.61
CA ALA A 483 42.21 2.27 145.77
C ALA A 483 42.78 1.64 147.06
N ALA A 484 42.87 0.31 147.14
CA ALA A 484 43.28 -0.43 148.34
C ALA A 484 44.75 -0.90 148.33
N ASP A 485 45.52 -0.64 147.27
CA ASP A 485 46.95 -0.99 147.12
C ASP A 485 47.32 -2.42 147.60
N THR A 486 46.44 -3.39 147.35
CA THR A 486 46.59 -4.81 147.73
C THR A 486 47.12 -5.67 146.57
N GLN A 487 47.72 -5.04 145.55
CA GLN A 487 48.26 -5.71 144.37
C GLN A 487 49.31 -6.77 144.73
N HIS A 488 50.15 -6.50 145.73
CA HIS A 488 51.18 -7.43 146.18
C HIS A 488 50.65 -8.65 146.96
N VAL A 489 49.51 -8.54 147.63
CA VAL A 489 48.93 -9.67 148.41
C VAL A 489 48.11 -10.58 147.49
N SER A 490 47.33 -9.98 146.58
CA SER A 490 46.58 -10.71 145.55
C SER A 490 47.52 -11.57 144.70
N ASP A 491 48.61 -11.01 144.18
CA ASP A 491 49.57 -11.74 143.34
C ASP A 491 50.21 -12.93 144.06
N LYS A 492 50.45 -12.80 145.37
CA LYS A 492 51.00 -13.90 146.19
C LYS A 492 49.98 -15.03 146.32
N ILE A 493 48.70 -14.70 146.58
CA ILE A 493 47.60 -15.67 146.68
C ILE A 493 47.33 -16.34 145.33
N THR A 494 47.35 -15.58 144.22
CA THR A 494 47.14 -16.12 142.86
C THR A 494 48.27 -17.07 142.47
N ARG A 495 49.53 -16.73 142.79
CA ARG A 495 50.69 -17.61 142.58
C ARG A 495 50.62 -18.86 143.47
N GLN A 496 50.09 -18.75 144.69
CA GLN A 496 49.91 -19.89 145.59
C GLN A 496 48.80 -20.84 145.09
N ARG A 497 47.65 -20.30 144.68
CA ARG A 497 46.56 -21.06 144.04
C ARG A 497 46.99 -21.71 142.74
N TYR A 498 47.77 -21.02 141.91
CA TYR A 498 48.30 -21.61 140.68
C TYR A 498 49.24 -22.78 140.97
N ARG A 499 50.11 -22.66 141.99
CA ARG A 499 50.95 -23.79 142.45
C ARG A 499 50.12 -24.94 143.01
N GLU A 500 49.01 -24.68 143.70
CA GLU A 500 48.09 -25.71 144.18
C GLU A 500 47.37 -26.43 143.04
N ILE A 501 46.90 -25.71 142.02
CA ILE A 501 46.27 -26.28 140.83
C ILE A 501 47.26 -27.16 140.05
N VAL A 502 48.51 -26.70 139.91
CA VAL A 502 49.58 -27.47 139.26
C VAL A 502 49.92 -28.73 140.08
N LYS A 503 50.01 -28.62 141.42
CA LYS A 503 50.19 -29.79 142.30
C LYS A 503 49.04 -30.78 142.22
N GLN A 504 47.78 -30.31 142.20
CA GLN A 504 46.61 -31.19 142.05
C GLN A 504 46.57 -31.88 140.69
N LYS A 505 47.01 -31.21 139.62
CA LYS A 505 47.14 -31.82 138.29
C LYS A 505 48.21 -32.92 138.30
N HIS A 506 49.39 -32.63 138.86
CA HIS A 506 50.48 -33.60 138.95
C HIS A 506 50.16 -34.81 139.82
N LEU A 507 49.37 -34.64 140.88
CA LEU A 507 48.86 -35.75 141.69
C LEU A 507 47.80 -36.58 140.94
N ARG A 508 46.89 -35.95 140.19
CA ARG A 508 45.91 -36.67 139.34
C ARG A 508 46.57 -37.48 138.23
N ASP A 509 47.63 -36.93 137.64
CA ASP A 509 48.38 -37.61 136.58
C ASP A 509 49.14 -38.83 137.15
N ARG A 510 49.76 -38.71 138.34
CA ARG A 510 50.40 -39.85 139.04
C ARG A 510 49.41 -40.94 139.47
N VAL A 511 48.19 -40.57 139.88
CA VAL A 511 47.15 -41.54 140.22
C VAL A 511 46.70 -42.30 138.98
N LYS A 512 46.52 -41.63 137.83
CA LYS A 512 46.23 -42.28 136.55
C LYS A 512 47.33 -43.24 136.10
N GLU A 513 48.60 -42.87 136.24
CA GLU A 513 49.73 -43.77 135.93
C GLU A 513 49.77 -45.00 136.84
N GLN A 514 49.41 -44.84 138.12
CA GLN A 514 49.31 -45.97 139.05
C GLN A 514 48.10 -46.87 138.77
N GLU A 515 46.96 -46.30 138.36
CA GLU A 515 45.77 -47.05 137.91
C GLU A 515 46.06 -47.84 136.63
N GLU A 516 46.76 -47.25 135.65
CA GLU A 516 47.19 -47.93 134.42
C GLU A 516 48.20 -49.07 134.72
N GLN A 517 49.17 -48.85 135.62
CA GLN A 517 50.09 -49.91 136.06
C GLN A 517 49.37 -51.03 136.81
N PHE A 518 48.33 -50.71 137.59
CA PHE A 518 47.54 -51.71 138.31
C PHE A 518 46.66 -52.52 137.35
N GLU A 519 46.02 -51.90 136.36
CA GLU A 519 45.27 -52.61 135.30
C GLU A 519 46.17 -53.55 134.50
N ILE A 520 47.41 -53.15 134.19
CA ILE A 520 48.38 -54.00 133.48
C ILE A 520 48.78 -55.22 134.32
N LEU A 521 49.03 -55.04 135.63
CA LEU A 521 49.38 -56.13 136.54
C LEU A 521 48.20 -57.06 136.86
N GLN A 522 46.97 -56.55 136.82
CA GLN A 522 45.76 -57.34 137.02
C GLN A 522 45.43 -58.20 135.78
N ALA A 523 45.80 -57.74 134.58
CA ALA A 523 45.68 -58.48 133.32
C ALA A 523 46.74 -59.58 133.11
N GLU A 524 47.81 -59.63 133.92
CA GLU A 524 48.83 -60.70 133.87
C GLU A 524 48.56 -61.87 134.84
N VAL A 525 47.55 -61.75 135.71
CA VAL A 525 47.21 -62.74 136.76
C VAL A 525 45.87 -63.46 136.51
N GLU A 526 45.07 -63.02 135.52
CA GLU A 526 43.93 -63.76 134.93
C GLU A 526 44.33 -64.39 133.58
#